data_AF-R9AQN4-F1
#
_entry.id   AF-R9AQN4-F1
#
_cell.length_a   1.000
_cell.length_b   1.000
_cell.length_c   1.000
_cell.angle_alpha   90.00
_cell.angle_beta   90.00
_cell.angle_gamma   90.00
#
_symmetry.space_group_name_H-M   'P 1'
#
loop_
_entity.id
_entity.type
_entity.pdbx_description
1 polymer ?
#
loop_
_entity_poly.entity_id
_entity_poly.type
_entity_poly.pdbx_seq_one_letter_code
_entity_poly.pdbx_strand_id
1 'polypeptide(L)'
;MSLAILWIYQGLIPKILFQADDERRIWMLQGFNDQAAISLMQCSGAIEIIFGALFLTGYKTLALHYLNIVGMLGLSFLILIVDPHYFTQAFNPFVMNIAMLALSLTAIRLIKDQE
;
A
#
# COMPACT_ATOMS: atom_id res chain seq x y z
N MET A 1 -8.28 4.96 -12.01
CA MET A 1 -9.30 4.52 -11.02
C MET A 1 -8.90 3.24 -10.28
N SER A 2 -8.34 2.22 -10.93
CA SER A 2 -7.93 0.97 -10.26
C SER A 2 -7.01 1.20 -9.05
N LEU A 3 -6.03 2.10 -9.16
CA LEU A 3 -5.14 2.45 -8.03
C LEU A 3 -5.89 2.99 -6.82
N ALA A 4 -6.91 3.84 -7.03
CA ALA A 4 -7.72 4.38 -5.94
C ALA A 4 -8.45 3.25 -5.18
N ILE A 5 -9.07 2.34 -5.92
CA ILE A 5 -9.80 1.20 -5.35
C ILE A 5 -8.86 0.30 -4.54
N LEU A 6 -7.68 -0.02 -5.10
CA LEU A 6 -6.71 -0.88 -4.43
C LEU A 6 -6.17 -0.25 -3.14
N TRP A 7 -5.80 1.03 -3.15
CA TRP A 7 -5.35 1.74 -1.94
C TRP A 7 -6.43 1.83 -0.87
N ILE A 8 -7.67 2.13 -1.26
CA ILE A 8 -8.79 2.19 -0.32
C ILE A 8 -9.06 0.79 0.26
N TYR A 9 -9.01 -0.25 -0.57
CA TYR A 9 -9.26 -1.62 -0.12
C TYR A 9 -8.21 -2.09 0.90
N GLN A 10 -6.92 -1.91 0.61
CA GLN A 10 -5.85 -2.33 1.54
C GLN A 10 -5.85 -1.53 2.84
N GLY A 11 -6.26 -0.26 2.81
CA GLY A 11 -6.36 0.54 4.03
C GLY A 11 -7.60 0.22 4.84
N LEU A 12 -8.74 -0.01 4.18
CA LEU A 12 -10.03 -0.17 4.84
C LEU A 12 -10.24 -1.58 5.38
N ILE A 13 -10.08 -2.59 4.52
CA ILE A 13 -10.49 -3.96 4.84
C ILE A 13 -9.55 -4.58 5.88
N PRO A 14 -8.25 -4.83 5.59
CA PRO A 14 -7.41 -5.56 6.53
C PRO A 14 -7.00 -4.70 7.73
N LYS A 15 -6.80 -3.38 7.58
CA LYS A 15 -6.25 -2.53 8.65
C LYS A 15 -7.29 -1.90 9.57
N ILE A 16 -8.41 -1.40 9.03
CA ILE A 16 -9.43 -0.72 9.84
C ILE A 16 -10.54 -1.68 10.27
N LEU A 17 -11.18 -2.38 9.33
CA LEU A 17 -12.36 -3.19 9.63
C LEU A 17 -12.02 -4.53 10.30
N PHE A 18 -11.08 -5.28 9.73
CA PHE A 18 -10.77 -6.64 10.19
C PHE A 18 -9.55 -6.73 11.10
N GLN A 19 -8.70 -5.70 11.13
CA GLN A 19 -7.50 -5.64 11.99
C GLN A 19 -6.67 -6.93 11.92
N ALA A 20 -6.35 -7.36 10.69
CA ALA A 20 -5.78 -8.65 10.40
C ALA A 20 -4.50 -8.93 11.21
N ASP A 21 -4.37 -10.18 11.68
CA ASP A 21 -3.25 -10.60 12.52
C ASP A 21 -1.89 -10.43 11.82
N ASP A 22 -1.84 -10.65 10.51
CA ASP A 22 -0.62 -10.46 9.71
C ASP A 22 -0.14 -9.01 9.70
N GLU A 23 -1.06 -8.05 9.55
CA GLU A 23 -0.74 -6.62 9.60
C GLU A 23 -0.29 -6.19 11.00
N ARG A 24 -0.98 -6.68 12.04
CA ARG A 24 -0.59 -6.40 13.44
C ARG A 24 0.80 -6.97 13.76
N ARG A 25 1.08 -8.19 13.31
CA ARG A 25 2.37 -8.86 13.49
C ARG A 25 3.51 -8.04 12.89
N ILE A 26 3.34 -7.42 11.73
CA ILE A 26 4.37 -6.54 11.13
C ILE A 26 4.75 -5.39 12.07
N TRP A 27 3.79 -4.78 12.75
CA TRP A 27 4.06 -3.74 13.75
C TRP A 27 4.69 -4.29 15.02
N MET A 28 4.23 -5.45 15.50
CA MET A 28 4.82 -6.08 16.69
C MET A 28 6.29 -6.51 16.47
N LEU A 29 6.62 -7.01 15.28
CA LEU A 29 8.00 -7.39 14.92
C LEU A 29 8.97 -6.20 14.90
N GLN A 30 8.45 -4.98 14.79
CA GLN A 30 9.24 -3.74 14.90
C GLN A 30 9.45 -3.29 16.36
N GLY A 31 8.94 -4.05 17.35
CA GLY A 31 9.12 -3.79 18.78
C GLY A 31 7.98 -2.99 19.43
N PHE A 32 6.87 -2.75 18.73
CA PHE A 32 5.69 -2.11 19.30
C PHE A 32 4.86 -3.10 20.13
N ASN A 33 4.26 -2.61 21.22
CA ASN A 33 3.29 -3.41 21.98
C ASN A 33 1.98 -3.57 21.19
N ASP A 34 1.12 -4.51 21.61
CA ASP A 34 -0.12 -4.86 20.89
C ASP A 34 -1.04 -3.65 20.66
N GLN A 35 -1.26 -2.83 21.69
CA GLN A 35 -2.14 -1.66 21.60
C GLN A 35 -1.59 -0.58 20.66
N ALA A 36 -0.28 -0.33 20.70
CA ALA A 36 0.40 0.58 19.79
C ALA A 36 0.40 0.04 18.36
N ALA A 37 0.60 -1.27 18.18
CA ALA A 37 0.56 -1.94 16.88
C ALA A 37 -0.81 -1.76 16.20
N ILE A 38 -1.92 -1.95 16.94
CA ILE A 38 -3.27 -1.70 16.42
C ILE A 38 -3.43 -0.23 16.01
N SER A 39 -3.00 0.69 16.86
CA SER A 39 -3.16 2.14 16.64
C SER A 39 -2.37 2.62 15.42
N LEU A 40 -1.12 2.16 15.27
CA LEU A 40 -0.25 2.47 14.14
C LEU A 40 -0.74 1.82 12.84
N MET A 41 -1.24 0.58 12.92
CA MET A 41 -1.87 -0.11 11.80
C MET A 41 -3.10 0.64 11.29
N GLN A 42 -4.00 1.06 12.17
CA GLN A 42 -5.17 1.86 11.80
C GLN A 42 -4.79 3.22 11.23
N CYS A 43 -3.77 3.87 11.80
CA CYS A 43 -3.22 5.13 11.28
C CYS A 43 -2.67 4.95 9.86
N SER A 44 -1.89 3.88 9.63
CA SER A 44 -1.45 3.50 8.29
C SER A 44 -2.65 3.30 7.37
N GLY A 45 -3.64 2.50 7.74
CA GLY A 45 -4.83 2.26 6.91
C GLY A 45 -5.60 3.55 6.55
N ALA A 46 -5.69 4.51 7.47
CA ALA A 46 -6.30 5.82 7.19
C ALA A 46 -5.49 6.62 6.15
N ILE A 47 -4.17 6.64 6.27
CA ILE A 47 -3.27 7.30 5.29
C ILE A 47 -3.45 6.66 3.91
N GLU A 48 -3.58 5.33 3.84
CA GLU A 48 -3.78 4.59 2.59
C GLU A 48 -5.10 4.94 1.91
N ILE A 49 -6.19 5.03 2.68
CA ILE A 49 -7.50 5.44 2.16
C ILE A 49 -7.44 6.87 1.64
N ILE A 50 -6.81 7.79 2.38
CA ILE A 50 -6.65 9.19 1.95
C ILE A 50 -5.85 9.23 0.65
N PHE A 51 -4.74 8.50 0.58
CA PHE A 51 -3.91 8.45 -0.62
C PHE A 51 -4.64 7.83 -1.82
N GLY A 52 -5.43 6.78 -1.60
CA GLY A 52 -6.32 6.22 -2.61
C GLY A 52 -7.40 7.22 -3.08
N ALA A 53 -7.97 8.00 -2.17
CA ALA A 53 -8.94 9.03 -2.50
C ALA A 53 -8.33 10.15 -3.36
N LEU A 54 -7.06 10.52 -3.14
CA LEU A 54 -6.35 11.48 -4.00
C LEU A 54 -6.28 11.02 -5.46
N PHE A 55 -6.20 9.71 -5.71
CA PHE A 55 -6.22 9.16 -7.07
C PHE A 55 -7.60 9.26 -7.77
N LEU A 56 -8.68 9.56 -7.06
CA LEU A 56 -10.01 9.74 -7.68
C LEU A 56 -10.08 11.04 -8.48
N THR A 57 -9.48 12.11 -7.98
CA THR A 57 -9.49 13.44 -8.63
C THR A 57 -8.15 13.75 -9.30
N GLY A 58 -7.03 13.30 -8.74
CA GLY A 58 -5.67 13.59 -9.19
C GLY A 58 -5.07 12.55 -10.14
N TYR A 59 -5.86 11.75 -10.85
CA TYR A 59 -5.36 10.62 -11.63
C TYR A 59 -4.36 10.98 -12.76
N LYS A 60 -4.38 12.23 -13.25
CA LYS A 60 -3.41 12.75 -14.25
C LYS A 60 -2.12 13.30 -13.62
N THR A 61 -2.06 13.42 -12.30
CA THR A 61 -0.93 14.02 -11.61
C THR A 61 0.25 13.04 -11.55
N LEU A 62 1.32 13.34 -12.30
CA LEU A 62 2.53 12.48 -12.33
C LEU A 62 3.15 12.27 -10.94
N ALA A 63 3.12 13.30 -10.07
CA ALA A 63 3.64 13.20 -8.71
C ALA A 63 2.94 12.11 -7.88
N LEU A 64 1.63 11.91 -8.04
CA LEU A 64 0.89 10.84 -7.34
C LEU A 64 1.37 9.46 -7.79
N HIS A 65 1.62 9.27 -9.08
CA HIS A 65 2.13 8.00 -9.60
C HIS A 65 3.56 7.72 -9.14
N TYR A 66 4.44 8.71 -9.11
CA TYR A 66 5.78 8.54 -8.53
C TYR A 66 5.73 8.22 -7.04
N LEU A 67 4.86 8.89 -6.28
CA LEU A 67 4.67 8.60 -4.86
C LEU A 67 4.14 7.17 -4.66
N ASN A 68 3.22 6.70 -5.50
CA ASN A 68 2.76 5.31 -5.49
C ASN A 68 3.91 4.33 -5.78
N ILE A 69 4.73 4.59 -6.79
CA ILE A 69 5.89 3.75 -7.12
C ILE A 69 6.84 3.64 -5.92
N VAL A 70 7.20 4.77 -5.32
CA VAL A 70 8.06 4.80 -4.13
C VAL A 70 7.40 4.08 -2.95
N GLY A 71 6.10 4.29 -2.74
CA GLY A 71 5.32 3.63 -1.68
C GLY A 71 5.30 2.11 -1.82
N MET A 72 5.04 1.59 -3.02
CA MET A 72 5.02 0.15 -3.29
C MET A 72 6.39 -0.51 -3.09
N LEU A 73 7.46 0.16 -3.55
CA LEU A 73 8.84 -0.30 -3.32
C LEU A 73 9.20 -0.25 -1.84
N GLY A 74 8.85 0.84 -1.15
CA GLY A 74 9.10 1.04 0.28
C GLY A 74 8.40 0.00 1.14
N LEU A 75 7.11 -0.26 0.89
CA LEU A 75 6.34 -1.30 1.59
C LEU A 75 6.92 -2.70 1.35
N SER A 76 7.31 -2.99 0.11
CA SER A 76 7.93 -4.28 -0.22
C SER A 76 9.28 -4.44 0.48
N PHE A 77 10.10 -3.38 0.50
CA PHE A 77 11.40 -3.39 1.18
C PHE A 77 11.26 -3.48 2.70
N LEU A 78 10.26 -2.82 3.28
CA LEU A 78 9.92 -2.93 4.70
C LEU A 78 9.63 -4.40 5.06
N ILE A 79 8.74 -5.06 4.32
CA ILE A 79 8.40 -6.46 4.57
C ILE A 79 9.61 -7.38 4.37
N LEU A 80 10.46 -7.10 3.38
CA LEU A 80 11.69 -7.86 3.17
C LEU A 80 12.62 -7.84 4.40
N ILE A 81 12.66 -6.72 5.12
CA ILE A 81 13.48 -6.56 6.34
C ILE A 81 12.78 -7.17 7.56
N VAL A 82 11.48 -6.92 7.72
CA VAL A 82 10.74 -7.28 8.94
C VAL A 82 10.36 -8.76 8.95
N ASP A 83 9.85 -9.29 7.83
CA ASP A 83 9.39 -10.67 7.72
C ASP A 83 9.50 -11.19 6.27
N PRO A 84 10.71 -11.55 5.81
CA PRO A 84 10.91 -12.01 4.44
C PRO A 84 10.14 -13.30 4.11
N HIS A 85 9.77 -14.09 5.12
CA HIS A 85 8.98 -15.30 4.92
C HIS A 85 7.55 -14.98 4.45
N TYR A 86 7.05 -13.77 4.71
CA TYR A 86 5.73 -13.35 4.27
C TYR A 86 5.59 -13.38 2.74
N PHE A 87 6.68 -13.17 2.00
CA PHE A 87 6.68 -13.29 0.53
C PHE A 87 6.63 -14.71 -0.01
N THR A 88 6.85 -15.72 0.83
CA THR A 88 6.75 -17.13 0.43
C THR A 88 5.33 -17.67 0.58
N GLN A 89 4.43 -16.91 1.21
CA GLN A 89 3.03 -17.31 1.33
C GLN A 89 2.30 -17.21 -0.02
N ALA A 90 1.30 -18.07 -0.20
CA ALA A 90 0.51 -18.13 -1.44
C ALA A 90 -0.23 -16.81 -1.74
N PHE A 91 -0.64 -16.09 -0.70
CA PHE A 91 -1.25 -14.76 -0.78
C PHE A 91 -0.36 -13.75 -0.09
N ASN A 92 0.58 -13.18 -0.84
CA ASN A 92 1.53 -12.21 -0.33
C ASN A 92 1.31 -10.80 -0.93
N PRO A 93 1.73 -9.73 -0.23
CA PRO A 93 1.55 -8.36 -0.70
C PRO A 93 2.47 -7.99 -1.88
N PHE A 94 3.51 -8.78 -2.16
CA PHE A 94 4.44 -8.48 -3.25
C PHE A 94 3.76 -8.48 -4.62
N VAL A 95 2.89 -9.47 -4.88
CA VAL A 95 2.14 -9.55 -6.14
C VAL A 95 1.28 -8.30 -6.35
N MET A 96 0.59 -7.84 -5.29
CA MET A 96 -0.22 -6.61 -5.34
C MET A 96 0.64 -5.38 -5.59
N ASN A 97 1.76 -5.24 -4.88
CA ASN A 97 2.65 -4.08 -5.01
C ASN A 97 3.24 -3.95 -6.42
N ILE A 98 3.65 -5.06 -7.02
CA ILE A 98 4.15 -5.08 -8.41
C ILE A 98 3.04 -4.73 -9.41
N ALA A 99 1.81 -5.22 -9.20
CA ALA A 99 0.69 -4.86 -10.05
C ALA A 99 0.38 -3.34 -9.99
N MET A 100 0.38 -2.76 -8.79
CA MET A 100 0.16 -1.33 -8.58
C MET A 100 1.31 -0.48 -9.17
N LEU A 101 2.55 -0.95 -9.07
CA LEU A 101 3.71 -0.37 -9.75
C LEU A 101 3.50 -0.31 -11.27
N ALA A 102 3.14 -1.44 -11.88
CA ALA A 102 2.91 -1.54 -13.31
C ALA A 102 1.77 -0.63 -13.79
N LEU A 103 0.69 -0.54 -13.01
CA LEU A 103 -0.41 0.39 -13.27
C LEU A 103 0.04 1.86 -13.27
N SER A 104 0.86 2.28 -12.31
CA SER A 104 1.41 3.63 -12.29
C SER A 104 2.37 3.90 -13.46
N LEU A 105 3.24 2.95 -13.82
CA LEU A 105 4.13 3.10 -14.97
C LEU A 105 3.33 3.27 -16.28
N THR A 106 2.27 2.46 -16.45
CA THR A 106 1.39 2.53 -17.61
C THR A 106 0.64 3.87 -17.65
N ALA A 107 0.12 4.32 -16.50
CA ALA A 107 -0.56 5.60 -16.40
C ALA A 107 0.37 6.78 -16.71
N ILE A 108 1.60 6.79 -16.17
CA ILE A 108 2.61 7.81 -16.49
C ILE A 108 2.87 7.87 -17.99
N ARG A 109 2.99 6.71 -18.65
CA ARG A 109 3.24 6.67 -20.10
C ARG A 109 2.08 7.27 -20.88
N LEU A 110 0.85 6.87 -20.55
CA LEU A 110 -0.36 7.40 -21.18
C LEU A 110 -0.54 8.91 -20.96
N ILE A 111 -0.19 9.42 -19.79
CA ILE A 111 -0.29 10.86 -19.49
C ILE A 111 0.73 11.64 -20.33
N LYS A 112 1.98 11.17 -20.40
CA LYS A 112 3.04 11.85 -21.18
C LYS A 112 2.83 11.78 -22.68
N ASP A 113 2.23 10.70 -23.20
CA ASP A 113 1.92 10.58 -24.63
C ASP A 113 0.73 11.48 -25.06
N GLN A 114 -0.01 12.08 -24.11
CA GLN A 114 -1.12 13.02 -24.35
C GLN A 114 -0.71 14.51 -24.27
N GLU A 115 0.53 14.80 -23.87
CA GLU A 115 1.13 16.14 -23.82
C GLU A 115 1.91 16.44 -25.11
#